data_AF-A0A9R0WXU7-F1
#
_entry.id   AF-A0A9R0WXU7-F1
#
_cell.length_a   1.000
_cell.length_b   1.000
_cell.length_c   1.000
_cell.angle_alpha   90.00
_cell.angle_beta   90.00
_cell.angle_gamma   90.00
#
_symmetry.space_group_name_H-M   'P 1'
#
loop_
_entity.id
_entity.type
_entity.pdbx_description
1 polymer ?
#
loop_
_entity_poly.entity_id
_entity_poly.type
_entity_poly.pdbx_seq_one_letter_code
_entity_poly.pdbx_strand_id
1 'polypeptide(L)'
;MALHKSFVSCVKLLVQGGTNVNGDNHLAKAAEKGLTEAIKCLVEAGANPNVIDRFGRLPIELAAEYGTREDVEILFPFTSPISTVANWTVDGIIKHVEMEIKQLEDGSFVKKKMSDLKQQGDEAFKKQDYQNASVLYTQALKMDNFDAKLLSNRSLCLLRMGEGRRASEDAAECTKLRPKWAKAHYRKGV
;
A
#
# COMPACT_ATOMS: atom_id res chain seq x y z
N MET A 1 -20.23 -14.43 -26.66
CA MET A 1 -20.17 -13.04 -27.18
C MET A 1 -21.15 -12.06 -26.50
N ALA A 2 -22.27 -12.50 -25.89
CA ALA A 2 -23.22 -11.59 -25.22
C ALA A 2 -22.82 -11.14 -23.80
N LEU A 3 -22.12 -11.99 -23.03
CA LEU A 3 -21.67 -11.69 -21.66
C LEU A 3 -20.65 -10.54 -21.59
N HIS A 4 -19.70 -10.47 -22.55
CA HIS A 4 -18.70 -9.40 -22.62
C HIS A 4 -19.34 -8.03 -22.87
N LYS A 5 -20.29 -7.93 -23.80
CA LYS A 5 -20.99 -6.67 -24.10
C LYS A 5 -21.81 -6.15 -22.91
N SER A 6 -22.42 -7.07 -22.17
CA SER A 6 -23.21 -6.77 -20.96
C SER A 6 -22.31 -6.22 -19.84
N PHE A 7 -21.17 -6.84 -19.57
CA PHE A 7 -20.27 -6.42 -18.50
C PHE A 7 -19.60 -5.06 -18.78
N VAL A 8 -19.15 -4.85 -20.02
CA VAL A 8 -18.57 -3.57 -20.49
C VAL A 8 -19.59 -2.44 -20.39
N SER A 9 -20.87 -2.72 -20.67
CA SER A 9 -21.95 -1.73 -20.51
C SER A 9 -22.24 -1.43 -19.04
N CYS A 10 -22.20 -2.43 -18.16
CA CYS A 10 -22.39 -2.24 -16.72
C CYS A 10 -21.28 -1.40 -16.08
N VAL A 11 -20.01 -1.61 -16.44
CA VAL A 11 -18.89 -0.81 -15.92
C VAL A 11 -18.96 0.62 -16.46
N LYS A 12 -19.29 0.82 -17.75
CA LYS A 12 -19.50 2.17 -18.31
C LYS A 12 -20.67 2.91 -17.64
N LEU A 13 -21.76 2.22 -17.31
CA LEU A 13 -22.91 2.82 -16.59
C LEU A 13 -22.59 3.14 -15.13
N LEU A 14 -21.77 2.31 -14.44
CA LEU A 14 -21.31 2.58 -13.07
C LEU A 14 -20.37 3.79 -13.00
N VAL A 15 -19.52 3.98 -14.03
CA VAL A 15 -18.65 5.15 -14.15
C VAL A 15 -19.44 6.42 -14.56
N GLN A 16 -20.48 6.29 -15.40
CA GLN A 16 -21.37 7.41 -15.76
C GLN A 16 -22.37 7.81 -14.65
N GLY A 17 -22.62 6.93 -13.68
CA GLY A 17 -23.60 7.11 -12.60
C GLY A 17 -23.21 8.08 -11.48
N GLY A 18 -22.16 8.90 -11.64
CA GLY A 18 -21.75 9.90 -10.65
C GLY A 18 -20.88 9.35 -9.50
N THR A 19 -20.26 8.17 -9.69
CA THR A 19 -19.20 7.73 -8.79
C THR A 19 -17.94 8.56 -9.08
N ASN A 20 -17.34 9.14 -8.04
CA ASN A 20 -16.09 9.87 -8.18
C ASN A 20 -14.99 8.88 -8.57
N VAL A 21 -14.68 8.78 -9.86
CA VAL A 21 -13.74 7.81 -10.45
C VAL A 21 -12.34 7.89 -9.82
N ASN A 22 -12.03 9.00 -9.15
CA ASN A 22 -10.78 9.25 -8.41
C ASN A 22 -10.89 9.04 -6.89
N GLY A 23 -12.10 8.96 -6.33
CA GLY A 23 -12.33 8.84 -4.88
C GLY A 23 -12.15 7.42 -4.34
N ASP A 24 -12.39 6.44 -5.20
CA ASP A 24 -12.32 5.04 -4.84
C ASP A 24 -11.33 4.34 -5.76
N ASN A 25 -10.39 3.67 -5.11
CA ASN A 25 -9.24 2.93 -5.61
C ASN A 25 -9.61 1.71 -6.49
N HIS A 26 -10.60 1.87 -7.38
CA HIS A 26 -11.21 0.84 -8.20
C HIS A 26 -10.22 0.20 -9.16
N LEU A 27 -9.33 1.01 -9.75
CA LEU A 27 -8.32 0.52 -10.68
C LEU A 27 -7.30 -0.38 -9.99
N ALA A 28 -6.81 0.02 -8.81
CA ALA A 28 -5.95 -0.83 -7.99
C ALA A 28 -6.69 -2.11 -7.56
N LYS A 29 -7.98 -2.03 -7.22
CA LYS A 29 -8.75 -3.21 -6.83
C LYS A 29 -8.97 -4.18 -7.99
N ALA A 30 -9.20 -3.67 -9.19
CA ALA A 30 -9.30 -4.47 -10.41
C ALA A 30 -7.97 -5.16 -10.72
N ALA A 31 -6.85 -4.45 -10.58
CA ALA A 31 -5.50 -4.99 -10.73
C ALA A 31 -5.17 -6.08 -9.68
N GLU A 32 -5.49 -5.84 -8.41
CA GLU A 32 -5.34 -6.84 -7.33
C GLU A 32 -6.13 -8.13 -7.59
N LYS A 33 -7.22 -8.05 -8.37
CA LYS A 33 -8.09 -9.19 -8.67
C LYS A 33 -7.85 -9.80 -10.05
N GLY A 34 -6.90 -9.28 -10.84
CA GLY A 34 -6.63 -9.75 -12.20
C GLY A 34 -7.85 -9.59 -13.14
N LEU A 35 -8.66 -8.56 -12.93
CA LEU A 35 -9.87 -8.32 -13.73
C LEU A 35 -9.53 -7.52 -15.00
N THR A 36 -8.84 -8.15 -15.95
CA THR A 36 -8.30 -7.53 -17.18
C THR A 36 -9.30 -6.65 -17.91
N GLU A 37 -10.50 -7.14 -18.14
CA GLU A 37 -11.54 -6.38 -18.86
C GLU A 37 -12.05 -5.16 -18.07
N ALA A 38 -12.08 -5.26 -16.73
CA ALA A 38 -12.42 -4.13 -15.88
C ALA A 38 -11.30 -3.08 -15.88
N ILE A 39 -10.03 -3.49 -15.89
CA ILE A 39 -8.87 -2.61 -16.01
C ILE A 39 -8.94 -1.83 -17.33
N LYS A 40 -9.16 -2.53 -18.47
CA LYS A 40 -9.36 -1.87 -19.78
C LYS A 40 -10.47 -0.84 -19.72
N CYS A 41 -11.66 -1.22 -19.22
CA CYS A 41 -12.80 -0.31 -19.14
C CYS A 41 -12.53 0.92 -18.27
N LEU A 42 -11.85 0.75 -17.12
CA LEU A 42 -11.55 1.85 -16.20
C LEU A 42 -10.51 2.81 -16.79
N VAL A 43 -9.48 2.29 -17.43
CA VAL A 43 -8.47 3.11 -18.13
C VAL A 43 -9.11 3.87 -19.30
N GLU A 44 -9.95 3.22 -20.11
CA GLU A 44 -10.72 3.88 -21.19
C GLU A 44 -11.66 4.97 -20.65
N ALA A 45 -12.17 4.79 -19.44
CA ALA A 45 -13.05 5.76 -18.79
C ALA A 45 -12.29 6.89 -18.07
N GLY A 46 -10.95 6.93 -18.16
CA GLY A 46 -10.12 8.00 -17.61
C GLY A 46 -9.72 7.83 -16.15
N ALA A 47 -9.80 6.62 -15.59
CA ALA A 47 -9.27 6.35 -14.25
C ALA A 47 -7.75 6.60 -14.20
N ASN A 48 -7.27 7.30 -13.18
CA ASN A 48 -5.85 7.61 -13.03
C ASN A 48 -5.07 6.38 -12.48
N PRO A 49 -4.13 5.80 -13.26
CA PRO A 49 -3.33 4.65 -12.83
C PRO A 49 -2.19 4.99 -11.87
N ASN A 50 -1.98 6.28 -11.58
CA ASN A 50 -0.95 6.75 -10.65
C ASN A 50 -1.46 6.91 -9.21
N VAL A 51 -2.70 6.51 -8.94
CA VAL A 51 -3.28 6.53 -7.59
C VAL A 51 -2.83 5.30 -6.83
N ILE A 52 -2.11 5.51 -5.73
CA ILE A 52 -1.66 4.43 -4.85
C ILE A 52 -2.79 3.88 -3.99
N ASP A 53 -2.73 2.58 -3.69
CA ASP A 53 -3.66 1.94 -2.78
C ASP A 53 -3.39 2.28 -1.30
N ARG A 54 -4.20 1.69 -0.40
CA ARG A 54 -4.01 1.83 1.06
C ARG A 54 -2.65 1.33 1.57
N PHE A 55 -1.94 0.55 0.77
CA PHE A 55 -0.62 0.04 1.06
C PHE A 55 0.48 0.84 0.34
N GLY A 56 0.15 1.90 -0.39
CA GLY A 56 1.11 2.71 -1.13
C GLY A 56 1.61 2.05 -2.41
N ARG A 57 0.90 1.05 -2.94
CA ARG A 57 1.22 0.35 -4.19
C ARG A 57 0.41 0.91 -5.34
N LEU A 58 1.03 1.03 -6.51
CA LEU A 58 0.35 1.42 -7.74
C LEU A 58 -0.44 0.24 -8.33
N PRO A 59 -1.53 0.52 -9.07
CA PRO A 59 -2.27 -0.50 -9.83
C PRO A 59 -1.37 -1.39 -10.69
N ILE A 60 -0.33 -0.83 -11.34
CA ILE A 60 0.59 -1.62 -12.16
C ILE A 60 1.43 -2.60 -11.33
N GLU A 61 1.78 -2.25 -10.10
CA GLU A 61 2.53 -3.13 -9.20
C GLU A 61 1.64 -4.24 -8.66
N LEU A 62 0.35 -3.96 -8.43
CA LEU A 62 -0.64 -4.97 -8.04
C LEU A 62 -0.94 -5.94 -9.19
N ALA A 63 -1.01 -5.43 -10.42
CA ALA A 63 -1.15 -6.25 -11.63
C ALA A 63 0.06 -7.17 -11.82
N ALA A 64 1.28 -6.68 -11.55
CA ALA A 64 2.50 -7.49 -11.61
C ALA A 64 2.58 -8.54 -10.49
N GLU A 65 1.94 -8.32 -9.34
CA GLU A 65 1.95 -9.25 -8.20
C GLU A 65 0.83 -10.30 -8.26
N TYR A 66 -0.39 -9.90 -8.63
CA TYR A 66 -1.59 -10.73 -8.52
C TYR A 66 -2.30 -10.98 -9.85
N GLY A 67 -2.04 -10.14 -10.86
CA GLY A 67 -2.71 -10.16 -12.15
C GLY A 67 -1.94 -10.96 -13.20
N THR A 68 -2.16 -10.57 -14.45
CA THR A 68 -1.51 -11.16 -15.63
C THR A 68 -0.52 -10.19 -16.26
N ARG A 69 0.37 -10.70 -17.11
CA ARG A 69 1.22 -9.85 -17.95
C ARG A 69 0.40 -8.85 -18.76
N GLU A 70 -0.75 -9.28 -19.28
CA GLU A 70 -1.65 -8.42 -20.05
C GLU A 70 -2.11 -7.20 -19.23
N ASP A 71 -2.42 -7.39 -17.94
CA ASP A 71 -2.81 -6.29 -17.05
C ASP A 71 -1.70 -5.24 -16.90
N VAL A 72 -0.44 -5.69 -16.80
CA VAL A 72 0.73 -4.80 -16.75
C VAL A 72 0.89 -4.06 -18.07
N GLU A 73 0.74 -4.75 -19.20
CA GLU A 73 0.82 -4.17 -20.55
C GLU A 73 -0.26 -3.10 -20.78
N ILE A 74 -1.47 -3.31 -20.26
CA ILE A 74 -2.57 -2.34 -20.35
C ILE A 74 -2.27 -1.07 -19.54
N LEU A 75 -1.70 -1.22 -18.34
CA LEU A 75 -1.45 -0.11 -17.42
C LEU A 75 -0.17 0.67 -17.75
N PHE A 76 0.81 0.01 -18.39
CA PHE A 76 2.14 0.56 -18.65
C PHE A 76 2.14 1.91 -19.38
N PRO A 77 1.37 2.12 -20.48
CA PRO A 77 1.41 3.38 -21.23
C PRO A 77 0.88 4.59 -20.44
N PHE A 78 0.12 4.34 -19.37
CA PHE A 78 -0.57 5.38 -18.60
C PHE A 78 0.07 5.64 -17.23
N THR A 79 1.06 4.82 -16.84
CA THR A 79 1.70 4.87 -15.52
C THR A 79 3.05 5.58 -15.60
N SER A 80 3.29 6.49 -14.66
CA SER A 80 4.58 7.17 -14.54
C SER A 80 5.66 6.23 -14.01
N PRO A 81 6.92 6.38 -14.43
CA PRO A 81 8.01 5.55 -13.94
C PRO A 81 8.14 5.57 -12.41
N ILE A 82 8.27 4.39 -11.83
CA ILE A 82 8.48 4.21 -10.39
C ILE A 82 9.99 4.28 -10.13
N SER A 83 10.41 5.15 -9.21
CA SER A 83 11.84 5.40 -8.94
C SER A 83 12.62 4.17 -8.46
N THR A 84 11.94 3.17 -7.89
CA THR A 84 12.54 1.91 -7.41
C THR A 84 12.80 0.91 -8.54
N VAL A 85 12.15 1.09 -9.70
CA VAL A 85 12.26 0.20 -10.86
C VAL A 85 13.31 0.75 -11.81
N ALA A 86 14.54 0.24 -11.71
CA ALA A 86 15.67 0.71 -12.54
C ALA A 86 15.49 0.45 -14.05
N ASN A 87 14.81 -0.64 -14.41
CA ASN A 87 14.48 -0.99 -15.80
C ASN A 87 12.98 -0.79 -16.02
N TRP A 88 12.58 0.38 -16.53
CA TRP A 88 11.17 0.72 -16.76
C TRP A 88 10.62 0.08 -18.04
N THR A 89 10.43 -1.23 -18.00
CA THR A 89 9.74 -2.03 -19.02
C THR A 89 8.74 -2.96 -18.33
N VAL A 90 7.79 -3.53 -19.10
CA VAL A 90 6.86 -4.55 -18.56
C VAL A 90 7.62 -5.67 -17.85
N ASP A 91 8.65 -6.23 -18.50
CA ASP A 91 9.50 -7.27 -17.90
C ASP A 91 10.28 -6.77 -16.69
N GLY A 92 10.76 -5.52 -16.71
CA GLY A 92 11.50 -4.94 -15.60
C GLY A 92 10.63 -4.71 -14.36
N ILE A 93 9.37 -4.30 -14.54
CA ILE A 93 8.38 -4.14 -13.47
C ILE A 93 8.01 -5.50 -12.89
N ILE A 94 7.66 -6.48 -13.74
CA ILE A 94 7.33 -7.84 -13.29
C ILE A 94 8.50 -8.43 -12.49
N LYS A 95 9.71 -8.37 -13.06
CA LYS A 95 10.92 -8.86 -12.39
C LYS A 95 11.22 -8.13 -11.08
N HIS A 96 10.99 -6.82 -11.02
CA HIS A 96 11.16 -6.05 -9.77
C HIS A 96 10.23 -6.57 -8.68
N VAL A 97 8.94 -6.72 -8.99
CA VAL A 97 7.92 -7.22 -8.04
C VAL A 97 8.20 -8.67 -7.66
N GLU A 98 8.56 -9.54 -8.60
CA GLU A 98 8.97 -10.92 -8.31
C GLU A 98 10.19 -10.99 -7.38
N MET A 99 11.19 -10.11 -7.58
CA MET A 99 12.34 -10.03 -6.69
C MET A 99 11.95 -9.56 -5.29
N GLU A 100 11.05 -8.58 -5.17
CA GLU A 100 10.53 -8.13 -3.87
C GLU A 100 9.78 -9.26 -3.15
N ILE A 101 8.91 -9.99 -3.85
CA ILE A 101 8.18 -11.14 -3.28
C ILE A 101 9.14 -12.23 -2.83
N LYS A 102 10.12 -12.60 -3.67
CA LYS A 102 11.12 -13.62 -3.34
C LYS A 102 12.00 -13.21 -2.15
N GLN A 103 12.31 -11.93 -2.03
CA GLN A 103 12.98 -11.38 -0.86
C GLN A 103 12.12 -11.47 0.41
N LEU A 104 10.79 -11.38 0.28
CA LEU A 104 9.86 -11.56 1.39
C LEU A 104 9.68 -13.03 1.81
N GLU A 105 10.04 -14.00 0.97
CA GLU A 105 10.08 -15.43 1.33
C GLU A 105 11.32 -15.81 2.15
N ASP A 106 12.41 -15.05 2.02
CA ASP A 106 13.62 -15.24 2.82
C ASP A 106 13.45 -14.59 4.21
N GLY A 107 13.10 -15.41 5.20
CA GLY A 107 12.94 -14.96 6.58
C GLY A 107 14.17 -14.26 7.17
N SER A 108 15.38 -14.50 6.67
CA SER A 108 16.59 -13.78 7.10
C SER A 108 16.64 -12.37 6.51
N PHE A 109 16.26 -12.23 5.23
CA PHE A 109 16.12 -10.94 4.56
C PHE A 109 15.01 -10.11 5.19
N VAL A 110 13.84 -10.69 5.42
CA VAL A 110 12.70 -10.02 6.07
C VAL A 110 13.10 -9.48 7.44
N LYS A 111 13.78 -10.31 8.27
CA LYS A 111 14.28 -9.87 9.58
C LYS A 111 15.26 -8.71 9.45
N LYS A 112 16.20 -8.77 8.49
CA LYS A 112 17.17 -7.70 8.27
C LYS A 112 16.48 -6.41 7.81
N LYS A 113 15.61 -6.49 6.80
CA LYS A 113 14.87 -5.35 6.25
C LYS A 113 13.98 -4.70 7.30
N MET A 114 13.30 -5.49 8.14
CA MET A 114 12.50 -4.99 9.26
C MET A 114 13.37 -4.27 10.29
N SER A 115 14.55 -4.81 10.63
CA SER A 115 15.52 -4.15 11.51
C SER A 115 15.99 -2.81 10.93
N ASP A 116 16.30 -2.78 9.64
CA ASP A 116 16.76 -1.57 8.94
C ASP A 116 15.66 -0.48 8.93
N LEU A 117 14.42 -0.85 8.59
CA LEU A 117 13.27 0.07 8.58
C LEU A 117 13.00 0.65 9.97
N LYS A 118 13.08 -0.20 11.01
CA LYS A 118 12.95 0.25 12.40
C LYS A 118 14.04 1.24 12.78
N GLN A 119 15.29 0.95 12.44
CA GLN A 119 16.41 1.83 12.72
C GLN A 119 16.23 3.19 12.01
N GLN A 120 15.88 3.17 10.72
CA GLN A 120 15.63 4.40 9.96
C GLN A 120 14.47 5.20 10.56
N GLY A 121 13.39 4.53 10.99
CA GLY A 121 12.27 5.17 11.67
C GLY A 121 12.69 5.83 12.99
N ASP A 122 13.49 5.14 13.80
CA ASP A 122 14.03 5.67 15.06
C ASP A 122 14.97 6.87 14.83
N GLU A 123 15.75 6.87 13.74
CA GLU A 123 16.60 7.99 13.34
C GLU A 123 15.79 9.19 12.85
N ALA A 124 14.78 8.98 12.01
CA ALA A 124 13.86 10.04 11.58
C ALA A 124 13.09 10.63 12.78
N PHE A 125 12.66 9.79 13.72
CA PHE A 125 12.01 10.23 14.95
C PHE A 125 12.92 11.14 15.79
N LYS A 126 14.20 10.78 15.96
CA LYS A 126 15.19 11.61 16.66
C LYS A 126 15.39 12.97 16.00
N LYS A 127 15.28 13.02 14.66
CA LYS A 127 15.34 14.26 13.87
C LYS A 127 14.02 15.06 13.88
N GLN A 128 13.00 14.60 14.60
CA GLN A 128 11.65 15.17 14.64
C GLN A 128 10.93 15.16 13.27
N ASP A 129 11.42 14.36 12.32
CA ASP A 129 10.75 14.10 11.04
C ASP A 129 9.67 13.04 11.25
N TYR A 130 8.57 13.46 11.89
CA TYR A 130 7.50 12.55 12.31
C TYR A 130 6.74 11.94 11.14
N GLN A 131 6.65 12.67 10.01
CA GLN A 131 5.99 12.19 8.80
C GLN A 131 6.75 11.01 8.22
N ASN A 132 8.05 11.17 7.99
CA ASN A 132 8.88 10.08 7.47
C ASN A 132 9.00 8.92 8.46
N ALA A 133 9.17 9.21 9.76
CA ALA A 133 9.19 8.17 10.80
C ALA A 133 7.90 7.34 10.80
N SER A 134 6.73 7.97 10.64
CA SER A 134 5.44 7.27 10.58
C SER A 134 5.34 6.33 9.37
N VAL A 135 5.89 6.72 8.21
CA VAL A 135 5.93 5.90 6.99
C VAL A 135 6.85 4.70 7.19
N LEU A 136 8.05 4.91 7.73
CA LEU A 136 9.03 3.85 7.99
C LEU A 136 8.50 2.83 9.00
N TYR A 137 7.88 3.27 10.11
CA TYR A 137 7.23 2.36 11.05
C TYR A 137 6.06 1.61 10.43
N THR A 138 5.29 2.26 9.53
CA THR A 138 4.21 1.58 8.80
C THR A 138 4.77 0.48 7.89
N GLN A 139 5.87 0.74 7.18
CA GLN A 139 6.53 -0.26 6.36
C GLN A 139 7.07 -1.43 7.20
N ALA A 140 7.66 -1.16 8.37
CA ALA A 140 8.14 -2.20 9.28
C ALA A 140 6.99 -3.05 9.85
N LEU A 141 5.87 -2.43 10.21
CA LEU A 141 4.67 -3.14 10.68
C LEU A 141 4.09 -4.08 9.62
N LYS A 142 4.16 -3.74 8.33
CA LYS A 142 3.73 -4.67 7.26
C LYS A 142 4.46 -6.01 7.30
N MET A 143 5.70 -6.03 7.79
CA MET A 143 6.52 -7.25 7.89
C MET A 143 6.30 -7.99 9.22
N ASP A 144 6.01 -7.25 10.30
CA ASP A 144 5.62 -7.81 11.59
C ASP A 144 4.50 -6.98 12.23
N ASN A 145 3.26 -7.39 11.95
CA ASN A 145 2.06 -6.70 12.46
C ASN A 145 1.89 -6.82 13.99
N PHE A 146 2.77 -7.54 14.70
CA PHE A 146 2.64 -7.81 16.13
C PHE A 146 3.71 -7.13 17.01
N ASP A 147 4.57 -6.25 16.47
CA ASP A 147 5.51 -5.47 17.29
C ASP A 147 4.81 -4.25 17.94
N ALA A 148 4.39 -4.45 19.20
CA ALA A 148 3.84 -3.39 20.05
C ALA A 148 4.74 -2.14 20.18
N LYS A 149 6.07 -2.27 20.06
CA LYS A 149 6.97 -1.11 20.12
C LYS A 149 6.82 -0.24 18.87
N LEU A 150 6.71 -0.85 17.69
CA LEU A 150 6.50 -0.12 16.43
C LEU A 150 5.16 0.60 16.44
N LEU A 151 4.09 -0.06 16.90
CA LEU A 151 2.78 0.58 17.10
C LEU A 151 2.85 1.76 18.07
N SER A 152 3.52 1.59 19.21
CA SER A 152 3.67 2.69 20.17
C SER A 152 4.50 3.86 19.63
N ASN A 153 5.52 3.60 18.81
CA ASN A 153 6.34 4.65 18.21
C ASN A 153 5.57 5.36 17.08
N ARG A 154 4.85 4.63 16.22
CA ARG A 154 3.99 5.22 15.18
C ARG A 154 2.85 6.04 15.79
N SER A 155 2.17 5.54 16.82
CA SER A 155 1.17 6.27 17.61
C SER A 155 1.70 7.63 18.08
N LEU A 156 2.95 7.66 18.57
CA LEU A 156 3.59 8.90 19.01
C LEU A 156 3.87 9.87 17.85
N CYS A 157 4.34 9.38 16.70
CA CYS A 157 4.49 10.23 15.51
C CYS A 157 3.14 10.84 15.11
N LEU A 158 2.08 10.02 15.05
CA LEU A 158 0.73 10.45 14.68
C LEU A 158 0.20 11.52 15.65
N LEU A 159 0.39 11.37 16.96
CA LEU A 159 0.04 12.42 17.93
C LEU A 159 0.80 13.73 17.67
N ARG A 160 2.10 13.65 17.34
CA ARG A 160 2.91 14.84 17.03
C ARG A 160 2.47 15.53 15.73
N MET A 161 1.83 14.80 14.83
CA MET A 161 1.25 15.33 13.59
C MET A 161 -0.22 15.76 13.73
N GLY A 162 -0.85 15.59 14.90
CA GLY A 162 -2.26 15.91 15.12
C GLY A 162 -3.24 14.83 14.66
N GLU A 163 -2.75 13.66 14.24
CA GLU A 163 -3.56 12.53 13.76
C GLU A 163 -4.10 11.65 14.92
N GLY A 164 -4.83 12.27 15.85
CA GLY A 164 -5.25 11.64 17.12
C GLY A 164 -6.07 10.35 16.96
N ARG A 165 -6.93 10.26 15.94
CA ARG A 165 -7.73 9.04 15.69
C ARG A 165 -6.85 7.83 15.40
N ARG A 166 -5.93 7.96 14.44
CA ARG A 166 -5.00 6.88 14.06
C ARG A 166 -4.04 6.55 15.19
N ALA A 167 -3.61 7.55 15.96
CA ALA A 167 -2.79 7.33 17.13
C ALA A 167 -3.50 6.48 18.21
N SER A 168 -4.80 6.70 18.41
CA SER A 168 -5.63 5.95 19.34
C SER A 168 -5.82 4.49 18.90
N GLU A 169 -5.98 4.26 17.59
CA GLU A 169 -6.04 2.91 17.00
C GLU A 169 -4.74 2.13 17.27
N ASP A 170 -3.59 2.74 17.01
CA ASP A 170 -2.28 2.14 17.30
C ASP A 170 -2.08 1.86 18.80
N ALA A 171 -2.50 2.80 19.66
CA ALA A 171 -2.41 2.63 21.11
C ALA A 171 -3.32 1.50 21.61
N ALA A 172 -4.54 1.40 21.06
CA ALA A 172 -5.47 0.31 21.38
C ALA A 172 -4.87 -1.05 20.98
N GLU A 173 -4.33 -1.17 19.78
CA GLU A 173 -3.71 -2.42 19.32
C GLU A 173 -2.46 -2.76 20.15
N CYS A 174 -1.65 -1.77 20.49
CA CYS A 174 -0.51 -1.92 21.39
C CYS A 174 -0.92 -2.44 22.78
N THR A 175 -2.05 -1.98 23.33
CA THR A 175 -2.57 -2.47 24.62
C THR A 175 -3.11 -3.89 24.53
N LYS A 176 -3.68 -4.32 23.38
CA LYS A 176 -4.08 -5.72 23.17
C LYS A 176 -2.86 -6.63 23.15
N LEU A 177 -1.80 -6.24 22.43
CA LEU A 177 -0.58 -7.03 22.32
C LEU A 177 0.23 -7.07 23.62
N ARG A 178 0.27 -5.96 24.36
CA ARG A 178 0.96 -5.89 25.66
C ARG A 178 0.09 -5.21 26.73
N PRO A 179 -0.88 -5.94 27.30
CA PRO A 179 -1.83 -5.38 28.29
C PRO A 179 -1.17 -4.83 29.55
N LYS A 180 0.02 -5.33 29.91
CA LYS A 180 0.78 -4.90 31.10
C LYS A 180 1.81 -3.80 30.80
N TRP A 181 1.89 -3.28 29.58
CA TRP A 181 2.91 -2.28 29.23
C TRP A 181 2.41 -0.86 29.52
N ALA A 182 2.91 -0.27 30.62
CA ALA A 182 2.48 1.05 31.09
C ALA A 182 2.59 2.17 30.03
N LYS A 183 3.62 2.11 29.16
CA LYS A 183 3.80 3.08 28.08
C LYS A 183 2.66 3.03 27.04
N ALA A 184 2.09 1.86 26.79
CA ALA A 184 0.96 1.71 25.87
C ALA A 184 -0.32 2.38 26.42
N HIS A 185 -0.59 2.20 27.71
CA HIS A 185 -1.73 2.85 28.38
C HIS A 185 -1.58 4.37 28.44
N TYR A 186 -0.37 4.88 28.71
CA TYR A 186 -0.11 6.31 28.65
C TYR A 186 -0.49 6.87 27.27
N ARG A 187 -0.09 6.22 26.17
CA ARG A 187 -0.41 6.65 24.79
C ARG A 187 -1.89 6.57 24.42
N LYS A 188 -2.69 5.79 25.14
CA LYS A 188 -4.15 5.72 24.96
C LYS A 188 -4.88 6.88 25.64
N GLY A 189 -4.27 7.49 26.66
CA GLY A 189 -4.86 8.56 27.47
C GLY A 189 -4.45 9.99 27.07
N VAL A 190 -3.64 10.15 26.02
CA VAL A 190 -3.23 11.47 25.45
C VAL A 190 -3.90 11.65 24.10
#